data_AF-A0A8T0EJW9-F1
#
_entry.id   AF-A0A8T0EJW9-F1
#
_cell.length_a   1.000
_cell.length_b   1.000
_cell.length_c   1.000
_cell.angle_alpha   90.00
_cell.angle_beta   90.00
_cell.angle_gamma   90.00
#
_symmetry.space_group_name_H-M   'P 1'
#
loop_
_entity.id
_entity.type
_entity.pdbx_description
1 polymer ?
#
loop_
_entity_poly.entity_id
_entity_poly.type
_entity_poly.pdbx_seq_one_letter_code
_entity_poly.pdbx_strand_id
1 'polypeptide(L)'
;MNRGSALQHLVATCDSSEGLRHRIQPDSWSKLRRKYPNIKINFRVVEIVTQDQFLNLLPQTTEICDLSYRCGLSLQSEQNLRTHALPILQYIEQTFACFLRSITLEFGFVTIPNLDNAILDLIKTCKWIESVYLSGVMRSQLAVRMCEIALQEGSELKNIFLIFFFTRIETIEEMNQLYEYHKQLKEKKIKFQFNLLSHHLPE
;
A
#
# COMPACT_ATOMS: atom_id res chain seq x y z
N MET A 1 -41.25 9.20 3.99
CA MET A 1 -40.23 10.15 4.49
C MET A 1 -38.85 9.51 4.34
N ASN A 2 -37.90 10.29 3.80
CA ASN A 2 -36.59 9.94 3.24
C ASN A 2 -35.91 8.65 3.77
N ARG A 3 -35.84 7.62 2.92
CA ARG A 3 -34.78 6.60 2.98
C ARG A 3 -33.47 7.25 2.54
N GLY A 4 -32.85 8.03 3.43
CA GLY A 4 -31.51 8.54 3.21
C GLY A 4 -30.56 7.37 2.99
N SER A 5 -29.69 7.47 1.99
CA SER A 5 -28.64 6.48 1.73
C SER A 5 -27.87 6.23 3.03
N ALA A 6 -27.90 4.99 3.54
CA ALA A 6 -27.08 4.62 4.68
C ALA A 6 -25.60 4.91 4.33
N LEU A 7 -24.82 5.39 5.29
CA LEU A 7 -23.39 5.63 5.09
C LEU A 7 -22.70 4.29 4.75
N GLN A 8 -22.24 4.16 3.51
CA GLN A 8 -21.61 2.92 3.01
C GLN A 8 -20.07 3.00 3.00
N HIS A 9 -19.52 4.21 2.88
CA HIS A 9 -18.08 4.45 2.76
C HIS A 9 -17.66 5.58 3.68
N LEU A 10 -16.53 5.41 4.36
CA LEU A 10 -15.87 6.45 5.12
C LEU A 10 -14.42 6.57 4.66
N VAL A 11 -13.96 7.79 4.39
CA VAL A 11 -12.54 8.08 4.17
C VAL A 11 -11.99 8.72 5.44
N ALA A 12 -10.94 8.15 5.99
CA ALA A 12 -10.18 8.73 7.09
C ALA A 12 -8.78 9.06 6.61
N THR A 13 -8.38 10.32 6.74
CA THR A 13 -7.04 10.80 6.38
C THR A 13 -6.30 11.20 7.66
N CYS A 14 -5.12 10.66 7.85
CA CYS A 14 -4.23 10.97 8.97
C CYS A 14 -2.89 11.47 8.42
N ASP A 15 -2.52 12.69 8.77
CA ASP A 15 -1.21 13.30 8.53
C ASP A 15 -0.38 13.44 9.83
N SER A 16 0.95 13.54 9.74
CA SER A 16 1.82 13.89 10.89
C SER A 16 2.28 15.35 10.91
N SER A 17 1.66 16.23 10.11
CA SER A 17 1.92 17.65 10.29
C SER A 17 1.57 18.00 11.74
N GLU A 18 2.34 18.90 12.37
CA GLU A 18 2.24 19.25 13.80
C GLU A 18 0.83 19.63 14.27
N GLY A 19 -0.13 19.76 13.36
CA GLY A 19 -1.53 20.09 13.58
C GLY A 19 -2.51 18.92 13.82
N LEU A 20 -2.17 17.63 13.63
CA LEU A 20 -3.18 16.56 13.81
C LEU A 20 -3.36 16.10 15.27
N ARG A 21 -3.99 17.00 16.03
CA ARG A 21 -4.61 16.72 17.34
C ARG A 21 -5.95 15.97 17.23
N HIS A 22 -6.39 15.62 16.03
CA HIS A 22 -7.62 14.84 15.86
C HIS A 22 -7.32 13.34 15.90
N ARG A 23 -6.90 12.86 17.07
CA ARG A 23 -7.00 11.44 17.39
C ARG A 23 -8.47 11.05 17.28
N ILE A 24 -8.79 10.16 16.35
CA ILE A 24 -10.08 9.48 16.40
C ILE A 24 -10.02 8.59 17.65
N GLN A 25 -10.81 8.94 18.66
CA GLN A 25 -10.85 8.16 19.89
C GLN A 25 -11.23 6.71 19.56
N PRO A 26 -10.56 5.70 20.15
CA PRO A 26 -10.84 4.30 19.83
C PRO A 26 -12.33 3.91 19.96
N ASP A 27 -13.05 4.54 20.90
CA ASP A 27 -14.47 4.32 21.13
C ASP A 27 -15.36 4.81 19.98
N SER A 28 -14.88 5.77 19.19
CA SER A 28 -15.59 6.35 18.05
C SER A 28 -15.70 5.36 16.91
N TRP A 29 -14.69 4.50 16.72
CA TRP A 29 -14.73 3.40 15.75
C TRP A 29 -15.76 2.34 16.11
N SER A 30 -15.80 1.93 17.38
CA SER A 30 -16.79 0.95 17.85
C SER A 30 -18.22 1.50 17.76
N LYS A 31 -18.44 2.78 18.08
CA LYS A 31 -19.73 3.46 17.91
C LYS A 31 -20.15 3.52 16.44
N LEU A 32 -19.22 3.87 15.55
CA LEU A 32 -19.45 3.92 14.10
C LEU A 32 -19.87 2.54 13.56
N ARG A 33 -19.14 1.48 13.95
CA ARG A 33 -19.44 0.11 13.51
C ARG A 33 -20.81 -0.37 14.00
N ARG A 34 -21.19 -0.06 15.24
CA ARG A 34 -22.54 -0.41 15.76
C ARG A 34 -23.65 0.25 14.96
N LYS A 35 -23.44 1.50 14.51
CA LYS A 35 -24.43 2.25 13.72
C LYS A 35 -24.45 1.84 12.25
N TYR A 36 -23.30 1.47 11.69
CA TYR A 36 -23.12 1.07 10.30
C TYR A 36 -22.31 -0.24 10.23
N PRO A 37 -22.96 -1.40 10.42
CA PRO A 37 -22.27 -2.69 10.52
C PRO A 37 -21.59 -3.13 9.22
N ASN A 38 -21.94 -2.53 8.08
CA ASN A 38 -21.36 -2.86 6.76
C ASN A 38 -20.53 -1.70 6.19
N ILE A 39 -20.11 -0.74 7.02
CA ILE A 39 -19.32 0.39 6.54
C ILE A 39 -17.95 -0.08 6.06
N LYS A 40 -17.57 0.35 4.85
CA LYS A 40 -16.23 0.18 4.31
C LYS A 40 -15.39 1.41 4.66
N ILE A 41 -14.17 1.19 5.14
CA ILE A 41 -13.24 2.27 5.47
C ILE A 41 -12.10 2.32 4.48
N ASN A 42 -11.86 3.52 3.98
CA ASN A 42 -10.72 3.88 3.16
C ASN A 42 -9.78 4.69 4.05
N PHE A 43 -8.65 4.09 4.42
CA PHE A 43 -7.73 4.63 5.40
C PHE A 43 -6.49 5.17 4.70
N ARG A 44 -6.24 6.47 4.83
CA ARG A 44 -5.13 7.17 4.19
C ARG A 44 -4.21 7.73 5.25
N VAL A 45 -2.96 7.33 5.16
CA VAL A 45 -1.88 7.75 6.04
C VAL A 45 -0.85 8.49 5.22
N VAL A 46 -0.60 9.74 5.58
CA VAL A 46 0.39 10.59 4.92
C VAL A 46 1.40 11.06 5.95
N GLU A 47 2.67 10.71 5.76
CA GLU A 47 3.74 11.01 6.72
C GLU A 47 3.42 10.42 8.10
N ILE A 48 3.81 9.18 8.39
CA ILE A 48 3.88 8.72 9.78
C ILE A 48 5.30 8.36 10.12
N VAL A 49 5.75 8.89 11.25
CA VAL A 49 7.13 8.82 11.69
C VAL A 49 7.41 7.64 12.63
N THR A 50 6.42 6.94 13.17
CA THR A 50 6.68 5.76 14.00
C THR A 50 5.58 4.70 13.88
N GLN A 51 5.94 3.44 14.18
CA GLN A 51 4.97 2.35 14.29
C GLN A 51 3.87 2.66 15.32
N ASP A 52 4.22 3.20 16.49
CA ASP A 52 3.24 3.49 17.54
C ASP A 52 2.21 4.54 17.07
N GLN A 53 2.65 5.56 16.34
CA GLN A 53 1.73 6.52 15.75
C GLN A 53 0.81 5.87 14.71
N PHE A 54 1.33 4.98 13.87
CA PHE A 54 0.54 4.23 12.90
C PHE A 54 -0.55 3.41 13.59
N LEU A 55 -0.17 2.61 14.58
CA LEU A 55 -1.09 1.72 15.31
C LEU A 55 -2.17 2.49 16.07
N ASN A 56 -1.83 3.65 16.65
CA ASN A 56 -2.79 4.47 17.39
C ASN A 56 -3.87 5.11 16.52
N LEU A 57 -3.68 5.17 15.20
CA LEU A 57 -4.66 5.76 14.27
C LEU A 57 -5.62 4.72 13.69
N LEU A 58 -5.27 3.44 13.77
CA LEU A 58 -6.03 2.39 13.11
C LEU A 58 -7.33 2.06 13.86
N PRO A 59 -8.44 1.86 13.14
CA PRO A 59 -9.65 1.31 13.73
C PRO A 59 -9.39 -0.13 14.18
N GLN A 60 -9.40 -0.39 15.48
CA GLN A 60 -9.12 -1.72 16.06
C GLN A 60 -10.11 -2.83 15.63
N THR A 61 -11.22 -2.47 14.97
CA THR A 61 -12.33 -3.40 14.71
C THR A 61 -13.02 -3.21 13.36
N THR A 62 -12.39 -2.57 12.36
CA THR A 62 -13.07 -2.31 11.08
C THR A 62 -12.33 -2.86 9.87
N GLU A 63 -13.13 -3.32 8.93
CA GLU A 63 -12.75 -3.81 7.61
C GLU A 63 -12.23 -2.64 6.78
N ILE A 64 -10.92 -2.38 6.87
CA ILE A 64 -10.25 -1.45 5.96
C ILE A 64 -10.16 -2.16 4.61
N CYS A 65 -10.90 -1.65 3.62
CA CYS A 65 -10.90 -2.20 2.27
C CYS A 65 -9.87 -1.49 1.38
N ASP A 66 -9.59 -0.22 1.65
CA ASP A 66 -8.59 0.54 0.89
C ASP A 66 -7.60 1.18 1.87
N LEU A 67 -6.33 0.87 1.73
CA LEU A 67 -5.26 1.44 2.57
C LEU A 67 -4.27 2.21 1.70
N SER A 68 -3.97 3.44 2.10
CA SER A 68 -2.89 4.23 1.53
C SER A 68 -1.91 4.58 2.62
N TYR A 69 -0.63 4.26 2.41
CA TYR A 69 0.47 4.58 3.31
C TYR A 69 1.57 5.28 2.52
N ARG A 70 1.76 6.56 2.83
CA ARG A 70 2.80 7.41 2.26
C ARG A 70 3.76 7.86 3.35
N CYS A 71 5.05 7.66 3.18
CA CYS A 71 6.07 8.05 4.16
C CYS A 71 7.45 8.23 3.50
N GLY A 72 8.28 9.12 4.05
CA GLY A 72 9.63 9.39 3.54
C GLY A 72 9.74 10.69 2.73
N LEU A 73 8.86 11.67 2.93
CA LEU A 73 8.92 12.96 2.21
C LEU A 73 9.91 13.97 2.85
N SER A 74 10.43 13.67 4.03
CA SER A 74 11.44 14.45 4.77
C SER A 74 12.57 13.57 5.29
N LEU A 75 13.77 14.13 5.55
CA LEU A 75 14.93 13.38 6.10
C LEU A 75 14.59 12.62 7.39
N GLN A 76 13.83 13.25 8.29
CA GLN A 76 13.39 12.61 9.53
C GLN A 76 12.45 11.43 9.24
N SER A 77 11.49 11.61 8.32
CA SER A 77 10.58 10.54 7.92
C SER A 77 11.29 9.41 7.18
N GLU A 78 12.38 9.66 6.47
CA GLU A 78 13.18 8.62 5.82
C GLU A 78 13.91 7.73 6.83
N GLN A 79 14.50 8.31 7.87
CA GLN A 79 15.10 7.53 8.97
C GLN A 79 14.06 6.64 9.63
N ASN A 80 12.89 7.21 9.90
CA ASN A 80 11.77 6.50 10.48
C ASN A 80 11.22 5.41 9.56
N LEU A 81 11.16 5.67 8.26
CA LEU A 81 10.76 4.70 7.27
C LEU A 81 11.70 3.48 7.29
N ARG A 82 13.02 3.68 7.38
CA ARG A 82 14.01 2.59 7.50
C ARG A 82 13.76 1.69 8.71
N THR A 83 13.29 2.27 9.81
CA THR A 83 13.05 1.54 11.07
C THR A 83 11.66 0.91 11.13
N HIS A 84 10.63 1.59 10.60
CA HIS A 84 9.24 1.26 10.86
C HIS A 84 8.47 0.71 9.66
N ALA A 85 9.00 0.76 8.44
CA ALA A 85 8.30 0.23 7.26
C ALA A 85 7.94 -1.25 7.39
N LEU A 86 8.91 -2.11 7.75
CA LEU A 86 8.67 -3.56 7.82
C LEU A 86 7.67 -3.93 8.93
N PRO A 87 7.80 -3.44 10.18
CA PRO A 87 6.80 -3.70 11.21
C PRO A 87 5.39 -3.21 10.84
N ILE A 88 5.28 -2.07 10.16
CA ILE A 88 3.99 -1.54 9.69
C ILE A 88 3.39 -2.46 8.63
N LEU A 89 4.17 -2.90 7.64
CA LEU A 89 3.69 -3.82 6.60
C LEU A 89 3.27 -5.17 7.19
N GLN A 90 4.04 -5.72 8.13
CA GLN A 90 3.69 -6.96 8.84
C GLN A 90 2.39 -6.82 9.63
N TYR A 91 2.18 -5.68 10.28
CA TYR A 91 0.93 -5.42 10.98
C TYR A 91 -0.26 -5.35 10.01
N ILE A 92 -0.11 -4.63 8.89
CA ILE A 92 -1.16 -4.52 7.86
C ILE A 92 -1.52 -5.90 7.33
N GLU A 93 -0.50 -6.70 6.99
CA GLU A 93 -0.65 -8.08 6.54
C GLU A 93 -1.47 -8.90 7.54
N GLN A 94 -1.09 -8.93 8.82
CA GLN A 94 -1.76 -9.75 9.83
C GLN A 94 -3.18 -9.28 10.15
N THR A 95 -3.40 -7.96 10.13
CA THR A 95 -4.65 -7.37 10.61
C THR A 95 -5.72 -7.29 9.53
N PHE A 96 -5.32 -7.03 8.28
CA PHE A 96 -6.24 -6.68 7.19
C PHE A 96 -6.29 -7.70 6.04
N ALA A 97 -5.58 -8.83 6.16
CA ALA A 97 -5.52 -9.89 5.12
C ALA A 97 -6.87 -10.26 4.48
N CYS A 98 -7.92 -10.36 5.28
CA CYS A 98 -9.24 -10.81 4.84
C CYS A 98 -10.10 -9.71 4.20
N PHE A 99 -9.70 -8.44 4.31
CA PHE A 99 -10.56 -7.29 3.97
C PHE A 99 -9.99 -6.38 2.91
N LEU A 100 -8.65 -6.33 2.79
CA LEU A 100 -7.98 -5.39 1.92
C LEU A 100 -8.26 -5.70 0.44
N ARG A 101 -8.78 -4.69 -0.27
CA ARG A 101 -9.12 -4.70 -1.71
C ARG A 101 -8.18 -3.80 -2.51
N SER A 102 -7.69 -2.72 -1.91
CA SER A 102 -6.66 -1.90 -2.53
C SER A 102 -5.59 -1.48 -1.54
N ILE A 103 -4.36 -1.44 -2.01
CA ILE A 103 -3.24 -0.86 -1.28
C ILE A 103 -2.47 0.15 -2.15
N THR A 104 -2.15 1.28 -1.55
CA THR A 104 -1.26 2.31 -2.10
C THR A 104 -0.09 2.46 -1.14
N LEU A 105 1.12 2.17 -1.61
CA LEU A 105 2.35 2.31 -0.86
C LEU A 105 3.24 3.33 -1.57
N GLU A 106 3.54 4.43 -0.90
CA GLU A 106 4.40 5.50 -1.41
C GLU A 106 5.54 5.72 -0.45
N PHE A 107 6.74 5.31 -0.85
CA PHE A 107 7.95 5.44 -0.07
C PHE A 107 8.86 6.52 -0.64
N GLY A 108 9.52 7.25 0.25
CA GLY A 108 10.57 8.21 -0.07
C GLY A 108 11.76 7.61 -0.81
N PHE A 109 12.78 8.44 -1.03
CA PHE A 109 13.92 8.11 -1.89
C PHE A 109 15.02 7.32 -1.17
N VAL A 110 14.64 6.27 -0.43
CA VAL A 110 15.57 5.46 0.37
C VAL A 110 15.43 3.97 0.14
N THR A 111 16.57 3.28 0.02
CA THR A 111 16.60 1.82 0.00
C THR A 111 16.36 1.27 1.40
N ILE A 112 15.43 0.32 1.52
CA ILE A 112 15.13 -0.39 2.76
C ILE A 112 15.37 -1.88 2.53
N PRO A 113 16.26 -2.52 3.31
CA PRO A 113 16.49 -3.97 3.21
C PRO A 113 15.19 -4.76 3.39
N ASN A 114 14.99 -5.79 2.57
CA ASN A 114 13.84 -6.71 2.61
C ASN A 114 12.45 -6.08 2.36
N LEU A 115 12.38 -4.80 1.99
CA LEU A 115 11.10 -4.14 1.71
C LEU A 115 10.34 -4.83 0.57
N ASP A 116 11.01 -5.16 -0.53
CA ASP A 116 10.41 -5.88 -1.66
C ASP A 116 9.73 -7.18 -1.21
N ASN A 117 10.40 -7.96 -0.36
CA ASN A 117 9.88 -9.23 0.13
C ASN A 117 8.65 -9.00 1.03
N ALA A 118 8.71 -8.04 1.94
CA ALA A 118 7.58 -7.71 2.81
C ALA A 118 6.35 -7.24 2.01
N ILE A 119 6.56 -6.49 0.92
CA ILE A 119 5.47 -6.09 0.02
C ILE A 119 4.87 -7.31 -0.69
N LEU A 120 5.72 -8.21 -1.21
CA LEU A 120 5.26 -9.43 -1.87
C LEU A 120 4.51 -10.35 -0.91
N ASP A 121 4.98 -10.50 0.33
CA ASP A 121 4.34 -11.31 1.35
C ASP A 121 2.97 -10.72 1.73
N LEU A 122 2.89 -9.40 1.95
CA LEU A 122 1.61 -8.72 2.17
C LEU A 122 0.61 -9.00 1.04
N ILE A 123 1.04 -8.89 -0.22
CA ILE A 123 0.15 -9.05 -1.37
C ILE A 123 -0.30 -10.50 -1.54
N LYS A 124 0.57 -11.48 -1.26
CA LYS A 124 0.22 -12.91 -1.28
C LYS A 124 -0.74 -13.29 -0.15
N THR A 125 -0.50 -12.76 1.05
CA THR A 125 -1.33 -13.06 2.23
C THR A 125 -2.71 -12.41 2.10
N CYS A 126 -2.77 -11.18 1.59
CA CYS A 126 -4.01 -10.45 1.34
C CYS A 126 -4.65 -10.84 0.00
N LYS A 127 -5.21 -12.07 -0.08
CA LYS A 127 -5.72 -12.69 -1.33
C LYS A 127 -6.80 -11.89 -2.07
N TRP A 128 -7.46 -10.95 -1.37
CA TRP A 128 -8.56 -10.16 -1.92
C TRP A 128 -8.13 -8.83 -2.55
N ILE A 129 -6.82 -8.53 -2.57
CA ILE A 129 -6.33 -7.29 -3.19
C ILE A 129 -6.58 -7.35 -4.70
N GLU A 130 -7.30 -6.34 -5.19
CA GLU A 130 -7.61 -6.14 -6.60
C GLU A 130 -6.77 -5.02 -7.23
N SER A 131 -6.22 -4.12 -6.43
CA SER A 131 -5.51 -2.93 -6.92
C SER A 131 -4.31 -2.58 -6.04
N VAL A 132 -3.13 -2.55 -6.67
CA VAL A 132 -1.86 -2.16 -6.04
C VAL A 132 -1.30 -0.93 -6.75
N TYR A 133 -1.00 0.09 -5.96
CA TYR A 133 -0.13 1.19 -6.36
C TYR A 133 1.12 1.16 -5.49
N LEU A 134 2.29 1.18 -6.12
CA LEU A 134 3.57 1.21 -5.43
C LEU A 134 4.49 2.25 -6.04
N SER A 135 5.04 3.13 -5.20
CA SER A 135 6.09 4.06 -5.57
C SER A 135 7.20 4.08 -4.52
N GLY A 136 8.45 4.19 -4.97
CA GLY A 136 9.62 4.27 -4.10
C GLY A 136 10.90 3.73 -4.73
N VAL A 137 11.98 3.67 -3.95
CA VAL A 137 13.25 3.05 -4.37
C VAL A 137 13.15 1.54 -4.26
N MET A 138 12.93 0.87 -5.39
CA MET A 138 12.64 -0.57 -5.49
C MET A 138 13.45 -1.20 -6.62
N ARG A 139 13.60 -2.53 -6.58
CA ARG A 139 14.25 -3.31 -7.65
C ARG A 139 13.24 -3.76 -8.70
N SER A 140 13.59 -3.79 -9.99
CA SER A 140 12.70 -4.31 -11.05
C SER A 140 12.24 -5.76 -10.80
N GLN A 141 13.05 -6.58 -10.13
CA GLN A 141 12.68 -7.93 -9.71
C GLN A 141 11.37 -7.95 -8.89
N LEU A 142 11.07 -6.90 -8.11
CA LEU A 142 9.78 -6.77 -7.41
C LEU A 142 8.62 -6.68 -8.42
N ALA A 143 8.77 -5.92 -9.51
CA ALA A 143 7.76 -5.82 -10.56
C ALA A 143 7.55 -7.16 -11.27
N VAL A 144 8.63 -7.89 -11.56
CA VAL A 144 8.56 -9.25 -12.15
C VAL A 144 7.76 -10.18 -11.24
N ARG A 145 8.11 -10.23 -9.96
CA ARG A 145 7.43 -11.08 -8.95
C ARG A 145 5.97 -10.68 -8.75
N MET A 146 5.64 -9.39 -8.86
CA MET A 146 4.27 -8.88 -8.83
C MET A 146 3.44 -9.39 -10.01
N CYS A 147 4.00 -9.38 -11.22
CA CYS A 147 3.36 -9.95 -12.40
C CYS A 147 3.09 -11.45 -12.25
N GLU A 148 4.05 -12.20 -11.70
CA GLU A 148 3.88 -13.63 -11.40
C GLU A 148 2.70 -13.88 -10.46
N ILE A 149 2.62 -13.14 -9.35
CA ILE A 149 1.48 -13.24 -8.41
C ILE A 149 0.17 -12.96 -9.14
N ALA A 150 0.14 -11.90 -9.94
CA ALA A 150 -1.07 -11.51 -10.66
C ALA A 150 -1.56 -12.57 -11.66
N LEU A 151 -0.64 -13.35 -12.24
CA LEU A 151 -0.95 -14.41 -13.18
C LEU A 151 -1.29 -15.75 -12.53
N GLN A 152 -0.97 -15.95 -11.24
CA GLN A 152 -1.30 -17.16 -10.50
C GLN A 152 -2.82 -17.38 -10.42
N GLU A 153 -3.21 -18.66 -10.38
CA GLU A 153 -4.60 -19.04 -10.17
C GLU A 153 -5.06 -18.62 -8.77
N GLY A 154 -6.25 -18.00 -8.68
CA GLY A 154 -6.80 -17.48 -7.43
C GLY A 154 -6.34 -16.08 -7.05
N SER A 155 -5.51 -15.41 -7.87
CA SER A 155 -5.22 -13.98 -7.72
C SER A 155 -6.42 -13.13 -8.16
N GLU A 156 -6.78 -12.15 -7.34
CA GLU A 156 -7.81 -11.14 -7.64
C GLU A 156 -7.25 -9.84 -8.22
N LEU A 157 -5.93 -9.74 -8.42
CA LEU A 157 -5.26 -8.53 -8.92
C LEU A 157 -5.76 -8.15 -10.31
N LYS A 158 -6.30 -6.92 -10.43
CA LYS A 158 -6.82 -6.33 -11.66
C LYS A 158 -6.06 -5.09 -12.08
N ASN A 159 -5.44 -4.38 -11.13
CA ASN A 159 -4.73 -3.14 -11.40
C ASN A 159 -3.39 -3.12 -10.64
N ILE A 160 -2.31 -2.89 -11.38
CA ILE A 160 -0.94 -2.87 -10.85
C ILE A 160 -0.26 -1.64 -11.43
N PHE A 161 0.02 -0.66 -10.58
CA PHE A 161 0.68 0.59 -10.93
C PHE A 161 1.97 0.73 -10.15
N LEU A 162 3.10 0.73 -10.85
CA LEU A 162 4.43 0.73 -10.26
C LEU A 162 5.22 1.94 -10.78
N ILE A 163 5.78 2.74 -9.86
CA ILE A 163 6.66 3.88 -10.16
C ILE A 163 7.94 3.73 -9.35
N PHE A 164 8.97 3.17 -9.98
CA PHE A 164 10.21 2.83 -9.29
C PHE A 164 11.32 3.82 -9.59
N PHE A 165 11.99 4.26 -8.54
CA PHE A 165 13.22 5.03 -8.61
C PHE A 165 14.39 4.06 -8.42
N PHE A 166 15.31 3.99 -9.37
CA PHE A 166 16.43 3.04 -9.30
C PHE A 166 17.75 3.75 -9.02
N THR A 167 18.62 3.05 -8.30
CA THR A 167 19.99 3.48 -8.00
C THR A 167 21.04 2.69 -8.79
N ARG A 168 20.62 1.69 -9.58
CA ARG A 168 21.50 0.82 -10.39
C ARG A 168 20.85 0.42 -11.72
N ILE A 169 21.69 0.05 -12.68
CA ILE A 169 21.30 -0.43 -14.00
C ILE A 169 20.53 -1.76 -13.85
N GLU A 170 19.24 -1.75 -14.19
CA GLU A 170 18.39 -2.93 -14.29
C GLU A 170 18.87 -3.82 -15.44
N THR A 171 18.71 -5.14 -15.33
CA THR A 171 19.18 -6.04 -16.40
C THR A 171 18.25 -5.96 -17.61
N ILE A 172 18.82 -6.11 -18.81
CA ILE A 172 18.05 -6.23 -20.06
C ILE A 172 17.09 -7.43 -19.97
N GLU A 173 17.48 -8.48 -19.24
CA GLU A 173 16.67 -9.67 -19.03
C GLU A 173 15.39 -9.38 -18.24
N GLU A 174 15.48 -8.69 -17.10
CA GLU A 174 14.29 -8.31 -16.30
C GLU A 174 13.33 -7.42 -17.10
N MET A 175 13.86 -6.49 -17.89
CA MET A 175 13.04 -5.63 -18.75
C MET A 175 12.32 -6.42 -19.86
N ASN A 176 13.00 -7.40 -20.46
CA ASN A 176 12.38 -8.29 -21.44
C ASN A 176 11.29 -9.17 -20.79
N GLN A 177 11.53 -9.68 -19.59
CA GLN A 177 10.53 -10.44 -18.83
C GLN A 177 9.29 -9.59 -18.53
N LEU A 178 9.48 -8.35 -18.07
CA LEU A 178 8.38 -7.42 -17.81
C LEU A 178 7.55 -7.12 -19.07
N TYR A 179 8.18 -7.04 -20.24
CA TYR A 179 7.47 -6.88 -21.51
C TYR A 179 6.60 -8.09 -21.86
N GLU A 180 7.13 -9.31 -21.69
CA GLU A 180 6.34 -10.52 -21.92
C GLU A 180 5.20 -10.66 -20.91
N TYR A 181 5.44 -10.34 -19.63
CA TYR A 181 4.39 -10.31 -18.63
C TYR A 181 3.30 -9.28 -18.93
N HIS A 182 3.67 -8.10 -19.45
CA HIS A 182 2.68 -7.09 -19.84
C HIS A 182 1.71 -7.62 -20.89
N LYS A 183 2.18 -8.42 -21.87
CA LYS A 183 1.29 -9.07 -22.85
C LYS A 183 0.35 -10.07 -22.19
N GLN A 184 0.86 -10.97 -21.35
CA GLN A 184 0.06 -11.98 -20.66
C GLN A 184 -0.99 -11.37 -19.72
N LEU A 185 -0.62 -10.31 -18.99
CA LEU A 185 -1.54 -9.57 -18.12
C LEU A 185 -2.66 -8.91 -18.94
N LYS A 186 -2.34 -8.35 -20.11
CA LYS A 186 -3.32 -7.76 -21.02
C LYS A 186 -4.34 -8.79 -21.52
N GLU A 187 -3.92 -10.00 -21.84
CA GLU A 187 -4.83 -11.11 -22.21
C GLU A 187 -5.80 -11.46 -21.07
N LYS A 188 -5.32 -11.42 -19.82
CA LYS A 188 -6.15 -11.59 -18.62
C LYS A 188 -6.94 -10.33 -18.20
N LYS A 189 -6.89 -9.25 -18.98
CA LYS A 189 -7.52 -7.94 -18.68
C LYS A 189 -7.03 -7.29 -17.38
N ILE A 190 -5.81 -7.61 -16.96
CA ILE A 190 -5.14 -6.99 -15.82
C ILE A 190 -4.42 -5.74 -16.33
N LYS A 191 -4.73 -4.58 -15.73
CA LYS A 191 -4.06 -3.32 -16.06
C LYS A 191 -2.71 -3.28 -15.37
N PHE A 192 -1.64 -3.19 -16.16
CA PHE A 192 -0.27 -3.09 -15.67
C PHE A 192 0.39 -1.84 -16.24
N GLN A 193 0.88 -0.98 -15.34
CA GLN A 193 1.71 0.17 -15.69
C GLN A 193 2.98 0.13 -14.83
N PHE A 194 4.12 0.16 -15.51
CA PHE A 194 5.44 0.19 -14.88
C PHE A 194 6.22 1.37 -15.44
N ASN A 195 6.56 2.32 -14.56
CA ASN A 195 7.41 3.45 -14.89
C ASN A 195 8.70 3.34 -14.11
N LEU A 196 9.81 3.41 -14.84
CA LEU A 196 11.14 3.43 -14.28
C LEU A 196 11.68 4.86 -14.40
N LEU A 197 11.97 5.50 -13.27
CA LEU A 197 12.43 6.87 -13.21
C LEU A 197 13.88 6.91 -12.73
N SER A 198 14.75 7.51 -13.55
CA SER A 198 16.13 7.77 -13.16
C SER A 198 16.15 8.88 -12.11
N HIS A 199 16.64 8.58 -10.92
CA HIS A 199 16.98 9.63 -9.96
C HIS A 199 18.48 9.88 -10.00
N HIS A 200 18.89 11.08 -10.42
CA HIS A 200 20.20 11.58 -10.01
C HIS A 200 20.10 11.88 -8.52
N LEU A 201 20.61 10.98 -7.67
CA LEU A 201 20.91 11.32 -6.28
C LEU A 201 22.13 12.25 -6.32
N PRO A 202 22.09 13.46 -5.73
CA PRO A 202 23.31 14.23 -5.53
C PRO A 202 24.27 13.40 -4.66
N GLU A 203 25.53 13.33 -5.10
CA GLU A 203 26.63 12.63 -4.43
C GLU A 203 26.83 13.06 -2.96
#